data_AF-A0A4V3XKG8-F1
#
_entry.id   AF-A0A4V3XKG8-F1
#
_cell.length_a   1.000
_cell.length_b   1.000
_cell.length_c   1.000
_cell.angle_alpha   90.00
_cell.angle_beta   90.00
_cell.angle_gamma   90.00
#
_symmetry.space_group_name_H-M   'P 1'
#
loop_
_entity.id
_entity.type
_entity.pdbx_description
1 polymer ?
#
loop_
_entity_poly.entity_id
_entity_poly.type
_entity_poly.pdbx_seq_one_letter_code
_entity_poly.pdbx_strand_id
1 'polypeptide(L)'
;MSYVSKIIEEMQEVVKSGQSVAAILPAAEAQSTHFWTTQDTFLNELEKFSSAWFKRRHEATKHAMEASKELTEKAFGNPAEAMTILSKWQSDMMEKLAEDAKDYMELVTSSTAAAVSNEVEAVQESAETVKRVTKTAKSEPV
;
A
#
# COMPACT_ATOMS: atom_id res chain seq x y z
N MET A 1 5.04 16.83 -24.07
CA MET A 1 5.62 17.23 -22.77
C MET A 1 4.58 16.97 -21.70
N SER A 2 4.82 16.02 -20.79
CA SER A 2 3.92 15.70 -19.68
C SER A 2 3.88 16.86 -18.66
N TYR A 3 2.75 17.08 -18.00
CA TYR A 3 2.57 18.11 -16.97
C TYR A 3 3.61 18.00 -15.86
N VAL A 4 3.99 16.77 -15.50
CA VAL A 4 5.05 16.44 -14.51
C VAL A 4 6.42 16.93 -14.98
N SER A 5 6.72 16.80 -16.27
CA SER A 5 8.00 17.26 -16.86
C SER A 5 8.18 18.77 -16.70
N LYS A 6 7.09 19.52 -16.83
CA LYS A 6 7.10 20.98 -16.72
C LYS A 6 7.32 21.44 -15.28
N ILE A 7 6.79 20.72 -14.30
CA ILE A 7 6.97 21.04 -12.87
C ILE A 7 8.42 20.76 -12.43
N ILE A 8 9.03 19.67 -12.94
CA ILE A 8 10.45 19.36 -12.67
C ILE A 8 11.36 20.48 -13.22
N GLU A 9 11.08 20.98 -14.42
CA GLU A 9 11.82 22.11 -15.01
C GLU A 9 11.64 23.40 -14.18
N GLU A 10 10.41 23.70 -13.74
CA GLU A 10 10.13 24.87 -12.88
C GLU A 10 10.87 24.78 -11.53
N MET A 11 10.96 23.59 -10.92
CA MET A 11 11.74 23.37 -9.70
C MET A 11 13.24 23.57 -9.92
N GLN A 12 13.79 23.08 -11.04
CA GLN A 12 15.21 23.24 -11.37
C GLN A 12 15.61 24.71 -11.58
N GLU A 13 14.74 25.52 -12.18
CA GLU A 13 14.97 26.96 -12.36
C GLU A 13 15.00 27.71 -11.02
N VAL A 14 14.14 27.33 -10.07
CA VAL A 14 14.06 27.95 -8.74
C VAL A 14 15.27 27.61 -7.86
N VAL A 15 15.81 26.40 -8.01
CA VAL A 15 17.07 26.01 -7.34
C VAL A 15 18.25 26.85 -7.86
N LYS A 16 18.26 27.18 -9.16
CA LYS A 16 19.33 27.98 -9.78
C LYS A 16 19.28 29.48 -9.45
N SER A 17 18.13 30.03 -9.08
CA SER A 17 17.95 31.49 -8.91
C SER A 17 18.43 32.06 -7.56
N GLY A 18 18.95 31.25 -6.65
CA GLY A 18 19.49 31.72 -5.37
C GLY A 18 18.45 32.11 -4.31
N GLN A 19 17.14 32.05 -4.62
CA GLN A 19 16.03 32.15 -3.66
C GLN A 19 15.78 30.83 -2.90
N SER A 20 16.81 29.98 -2.84
CA SER A 20 16.67 28.53 -2.67
C SER A 20 16.14 28.13 -1.29
N VAL A 21 16.61 28.70 -0.19
CA VAL A 21 16.25 28.21 1.15
C VAL A 21 14.79 28.50 1.52
N ALA A 22 14.26 29.66 1.14
CA ALA A 22 12.90 30.09 1.49
C ALA A 22 11.80 29.31 0.75
N ALA A 23 12.09 28.76 -0.44
CA ALA A 23 11.18 27.91 -1.19
C ALA A 23 11.42 26.41 -0.95
N ILE A 24 12.65 26.00 -0.63
CA ILE A 24 13.02 24.60 -0.35
C ILE A 24 12.40 24.11 0.96
N LEU A 25 12.42 24.92 2.03
CA LEU A 25 11.90 24.49 3.34
C LEU A 25 10.40 24.14 3.31
N PRO A 26 9.50 24.98 2.76
CA PRO A 26 8.07 24.65 2.67
C PRO A 26 7.77 23.49 1.70
N ALA A 27 8.51 23.38 0.59
CA ALA A 27 8.34 22.25 -0.34
C ALA A 27 8.78 20.93 0.29
N ALA A 28 9.87 20.94 1.07
CA ALA A 28 10.34 19.78 1.83
C ALA A 28 9.37 19.40 2.95
N GLU A 29 8.73 20.38 3.61
CA GLU A 29 7.69 20.15 4.62
C GLU A 29 6.45 19.49 4.02
N ALA A 30 5.94 20.02 2.90
CA ALA A 30 4.82 19.43 2.17
C ALA A 30 5.15 17.99 1.76
N GLN A 31 6.30 17.78 1.11
CA GLN A 31 6.74 16.45 0.69
C GLN A 31 6.91 15.47 1.88
N SER A 32 7.40 15.94 3.02
CA SER A 32 7.52 15.11 4.23
C SER A 32 6.15 14.71 4.79
N THR A 33 5.18 15.63 4.82
CA THR A 33 3.82 15.37 5.33
C THR A 33 3.12 14.33 4.45
N HIS A 34 3.25 14.50 3.14
CA HIS A 34 2.78 13.59 2.11
C HIS A 34 3.40 12.19 2.26
N PHE A 35 4.73 12.10 2.40
CA PHE A 35 5.43 10.84 2.67
C PHE A 35 4.91 10.12 3.93
N TRP A 36 4.79 10.83 5.07
CA TRP A 36 4.31 10.22 6.31
C TRP A 36 2.85 9.76 6.23
N THR A 37 2.00 10.49 5.52
CA THR A 37 0.60 10.11 5.28
C THR A 37 0.50 8.83 4.44
N THR A 38 1.36 8.69 3.42
CA THR A 38 1.44 7.45 2.62
C THR A 38 1.90 6.28 3.47
N GLN A 39 2.91 6.48 4.31
CA GLN A 39 3.42 5.45 5.23
C GLN A 39 2.33 5.00 6.21
N ASP A 40 1.57 5.94 6.80
CA ASP A 40 0.47 5.61 7.70
C ASP A 40 -0.63 4.81 6.99
N THR A 41 -1.00 5.21 5.77
CA THR A 41 -1.98 4.46 4.94
C THR A 41 -1.50 3.04 4.65
N PHE A 42 -0.23 2.87 4.29
CA PHE A 42 0.37 1.55 4.06
C PHE A 42 0.32 0.67 5.32
N LEU A 43 0.64 1.24 6.48
CA LEU A 43 0.59 0.51 7.75
C LEU A 43 -0.83 0.06 8.10
N ASN A 44 -1.83 0.92 7.89
CA ASN A 44 -3.24 0.59 8.12
C ASN A 44 -3.72 -0.56 7.21
N GLU A 45 -3.39 -0.52 5.91
CA GLU A 45 -3.74 -1.61 4.99
C GLU A 45 -2.99 -2.91 5.32
N LEU A 46 -1.73 -2.82 5.76
CA LEU A 46 -0.95 -3.98 6.18
C LEU A 46 -1.52 -4.62 7.46
N GLU A 47 -1.96 -3.81 8.44
CA GLU A 47 -2.63 -4.30 9.65
C GLU A 47 -3.93 -5.04 9.31
N LYS A 48 -4.75 -4.45 8.43
CA LYS A 48 -6.00 -5.07 7.94
C LYS A 48 -5.72 -6.41 7.26
N PHE A 49 -4.78 -6.46 6.30
CA PHE A 49 -4.40 -7.68 5.61
C PHE A 49 -3.87 -8.74 6.59
N SER A 50 -2.88 -8.38 7.41
CA SER A 50 -2.20 -9.34 8.28
C SER A 50 -3.15 -9.92 9.34
N SER A 51 -4.03 -9.11 9.92
CA SER A 51 -5.03 -9.58 10.88
C SER A 51 -5.97 -10.63 10.27
N ALA A 52 -6.48 -10.38 9.06
CA ALA A 52 -7.33 -11.32 8.34
C ALA A 52 -6.57 -12.61 7.97
N TRP A 53 -5.34 -12.47 7.46
CA TRP A 53 -4.47 -13.58 7.11
C TRP A 53 -4.17 -14.49 8.31
N PHE A 54 -3.77 -13.92 9.45
CA PHE A 54 -3.49 -14.69 10.66
C PHE A 54 -4.72 -15.48 11.11
N LYS A 55 -5.91 -14.85 11.11
CA LYS A 55 -7.16 -15.53 11.46
C LYS A 55 -7.40 -16.74 10.56
N ARG A 56 -7.33 -16.57 9.24
CA ARG A 56 -7.52 -17.67 8.28
C ARG A 56 -6.49 -18.78 8.43
N ARG A 57 -5.23 -18.46 8.74
CA ARG A 57 -4.17 -19.46 8.95
C ARG A 57 -4.35 -20.27 10.23
N HIS A 58 -4.87 -19.65 11.29
CA HIS A 58 -5.27 -20.37 12.49
C HIS A 58 -6.47 -21.30 12.22
N GLU A 59 -7.48 -20.84 11.48
CA GLU A 59 -8.61 -21.68 11.06
C GLU A 59 -8.15 -22.85 10.19
N ALA A 60 -7.32 -22.59 9.19
CA ALA A 60 -6.78 -23.62 8.29
C ALA A 60 -6.01 -24.70 9.07
N THR A 61 -5.25 -24.31 10.09
CA THR A 61 -4.53 -25.25 10.96
C THR A 61 -5.49 -26.14 11.75
N LYS A 62 -6.58 -25.57 12.28
CA LYS A 62 -7.64 -26.36 12.97
C LYS A 62 -8.30 -27.35 12.01
N HIS A 63 -8.66 -26.92 10.80
CA HIS A 63 -9.25 -27.80 9.78
C HIS A 63 -8.29 -28.93 9.38
N ALA A 64 -6.98 -28.65 9.30
CA ALA A 64 -5.98 -29.68 9.03
C ALA A 64 -5.89 -30.72 10.17
N MET A 65 -5.95 -30.28 11.43
CA MET A 65 -6.00 -31.18 12.59
C MET A 65 -7.28 -32.03 12.59
N GLU A 66 -8.42 -31.44 12.26
CA GLU A 66 -9.71 -32.15 12.14
C GLU A 66 -9.66 -33.19 11.02
N ALA A 67 -9.19 -32.82 9.82
CA ALA A 67 -9.03 -33.76 8.71
C ALA A 67 -8.07 -34.91 9.07
N SER A 68 -6.97 -34.62 9.77
CA SER A 68 -6.05 -35.65 10.26
C SER A 68 -6.73 -36.61 11.24
N LYS A 69 -7.60 -36.11 12.12
CA LYS A 69 -8.38 -36.93 13.05
C LYS A 69 -9.42 -37.78 12.31
N GLU A 70 -10.11 -37.21 11.34
CA GLU A 70 -11.08 -37.96 10.53
C GLU A 70 -10.40 -39.08 9.73
N LEU A 71 -9.21 -38.84 9.20
CA LEU A 71 -8.43 -39.87 8.51
C LEU A 71 -8.10 -41.05 9.42
N THR A 72 -7.70 -40.81 10.67
CA THR A 72 -7.36 -41.89 11.59
C THR A 72 -8.59 -42.63 12.10
N GLU A 73 -9.71 -41.94 12.31
CA GLU A 73 -10.93 -42.52 12.89
C GLU A 73 -11.83 -43.21 11.85
N LYS A 74 -11.93 -42.65 10.63
CA LYS A 74 -12.94 -43.05 9.63
C LYS A 74 -12.35 -43.78 8.43
N ALA A 75 -11.08 -43.53 8.09
CA ALA A 75 -10.49 -44.01 6.85
C ALA A 75 -9.59 -45.26 7.01
N PHE A 76 -9.50 -45.83 8.22
CA PHE A 76 -8.72 -47.04 8.45
C PHE A 76 -9.26 -48.21 7.60
N GLY A 77 -8.48 -48.64 6.61
CA GLY A 77 -8.88 -49.68 5.66
C GLY A 77 -9.86 -49.23 4.57
N ASN A 78 -10.19 -47.95 4.47
CA ASN A 78 -11.09 -47.39 3.45
C ASN A 78 -10.42 -46.25 2.65
N PRO A 79 -9.75 -46.57 1.53
CA PRO A 79 -9.10 -45.58 0.68
C PRO A 79 -10.05 -44.56 0.04
N ALA A 80 -11.29 -44.93 -0.23
CA ALA A 80 -12.28 -44.01 -0.80
C ALA A 80 -12.66 -42.91 0.20
N GLU A 81 -12.85 -43.30 1.47
CA GLU A 81 -13.10 -42.34 2.55
C GLU A 81 -11.91 -41.40 2.77
N ALA A 82 -10.69 -41.95 2.73
CA ALA A 82 -9.46 -41.15 2.83
C ALA A 82 -9.40 -40.06 1.72
N MET A 83 -9.72 -40.44 0.48
CA MET A 83 -9.72 -39.50 -0.65
C MET A 83 -10.79 -38.42 -0.49
N THR A 84 -11.99 -38.76 -0.01
CA THR A 84 -13.05 -37.77 0.26
C THR A 84 -12.61 -36.75 1.31
N ILE A 85 -12.05 -37.20 2.43
CA ILE A 85 -11.58 -36.31 3.50
C ILE A 85 -10.47 -35.38 3.00
N LEU A 86 -9.48 -35.93 2.28
CA LEU A 86 -8.38 -35.15 1.73
C LEU A 86 -8.85 -34.15 0.68
N SER A 87 -9.76 -34.55 -0.22
CA SER A 87 -10.31 -33.65 -1.23
C SER A 87 -11.07 -32.49 -0.60
N LYS A 88 -11.88 -32.76 0.43
CA LYS A 88 -12.59 -31.72 1.17
C LYS A 88 -11.60 -30.74 1.82
N TRP A 89 -10.61 -31.26 2.53
CA TRP A 89 -9.59 -30.43 3.15
C TRP A 89 -8.84 -29.57 2.13
N GLN A 90 -8.43 -30.15 0.99
CA GLN A 90 -7.77 -29.40 -0.09
C GLN A 90 -8.66 -28.29 -0.65
N SER A 91 -9.94 -28.54 -0.89
CA SER A 91 -10.88 -27.51 -1.36
C SER A 91 -10.99 -26.35 -0.36
N ASP A 92 -11.16 -26.63 0.93
CA ASP A 92 -11.18 -25.62 1.99
C ASP A 92 -9.89 -24.78 2.01
N MET A 93 -8.72 -25.41 1.80
CA MET A 93 -7.44 -24.69 1.78
C MET A 93 -7.31 -23.80 0.55
N MET A 94 -7.81 -24.23 -0.60
CA MET A 94 -7.79 -23.45 -1.83
C MET A 94 -8.69 -22.21 -1.74
N GLU A 95 -9.85 -22.32 -1.11
CA GLU A 95 -10.73 -21.17 -0.86
C GLU A 95 -10.04 -20.12 0.01
N LYS A 96 -9.46 -20.53 1.15
CA LYS A 96 -8.72 -19.62 2.03
C LYS A 96 -7.50 -18.99 1.35
N LEU A 97 -6.81 -19.74 0.50
CA LEU A 97 -5.69 -19.21 -0.29
C LEU A 97 -6.15 -18.17 -1.32
N ALA A 98 -7.29 -18.37 -1.97
CA ALA A 98 -7.86 -17.42 -2.91
C ALA A 98 -8.26 -16.11 -2.20
N GLU A 99 -8.84 -16.20 -1.00
CA GLU A 99 -9.11 -15.02 -0.16
C GLU A 99 -7.82 -14.28 0.23
N ASP A 100 -6.78 -15.01 0.64
CA ASP A 100 -5.48 -14.40 0.96
C ASP A 100 -4.86 -13.68 -0.25
N ALA A 101 -4.96 -14.27 -1.44
CA ALA A 101 -4.46 -13.64 -2.66
C ALA A 101 -5.24 -12.36 -3.01
N LYS A 102 -6.58 -12.38 -2.82
CA LYS A 102 -7.42 -11.21 -3.02
C LYS A 102 -7.05 -10.07 -2.08
N ASP A 103 -6.99 -10.35 -0.78
CA ASP A 103 -6.69 -9.34 0.24
C ASP A 103 -5.27 -8.79 0.06
N TYR A 104 -4.31 -9.63 -0.34
CA TYR A 104 -2.95 -9.18 -0.68
C TYR A 104 -2.95 -8.23 -1.89
N MET A 105 -3.73 -8.53 -2.93
CA MET A 105 -3.85 -7.63 -4.07
C MET A 105 -4.50 -6.31 -3.69
N GLU A 106 -5.49 -6.31 -2.80
CA GLU A 106 -6.12 -5.11 -2.25
C GLU A 106 -5.11 -4.25 -1.48
N LEU A 107 -4.27 -4.85 -0.63
CA LEU A 107 -3.15 -4.17 0.04
C LEU A 107 -2.24 -3.49 -0.98
N VAL A 108 -1.78 -4.22 -1.99
CA VAL A 108 -0.83 -3.70 -3.01
C VAL A 108 -1.47 -2.56 -3.82
N THR A 109 -2.70 -2.75 -4.30
CA THR A 109 -3.37 -1.72 -5.12
C THR A 109 -3.71 -0.49 -4.30
N SER A 110 -4.23 -0.62 -3.09
CA SER A 110 -4.57 0.51 -2.23
C SER A 110 -3.32 1.30 -1.82
N SER A 111 -2.25 0.60 -1.47
CA SER A 111 -0.95 1.22 -1.15
C SER A 111 -0.34 1.96 -2.33
N THR A 112 -0.40 1.35 -3.53
CA THR A 112 0.11 1.97 -4.76
C THR A 112 -0.72 3.19 -5.14
N ALA A 113 -2.05 3.09 -5.05
CA ALA A 113 -2.95 4.21 -5.33
C ALA A 113 -2.72 5.37 -4.36
N ALA A 114 -2.55 5.08 -3.06
CA ALA A 114 -2.22 6.07 -2.06
C ALA A 114 -0.88 6.77 -2.37
N ALA A 115 0.17 6.00 -2.68
CA ALA A 115 1.47 6.56 -3.04
C ALA A 115 1.41 7.46 -4.29
N VAL A 116 0.72 7.02 -5.35
CA VAL A 116 0.61 7.81 -6.59
C VAL A 116 -0.21 9.08 -6.40
N SER A 117 -1.38 9.01 -5.75
CA SER A 117 -2.20 10.20 -5.49
C SER A 117 -1.44 11.21 -4.64
N ASN A 118 -0.75 10.73 -3.62
CA ASN A 118 -0.01 11.54 -2.67
C ASN A 118 1.22 12.20 -3.35
N GLU A 119 1.95 11.49 -4.21
CA GLU A 119 3.01 12.10 -5.02
C GLU A 119 2.49 13.22 -5.95
N VAL A 120 1.32 13.02 -6.58
CA VAL A 120 0.70 14.04 -7.43
C VAL A 120 0.33 15.28 -6.62
N GLU A 121 -0.28 15.10 -5.45
CA GLU A 121 -0.65 16.19 -4.54
C GLU A 121 0.59 16.94 -4.02
N ALA A 122 1.62 16.22 -3.58
CA ALA A 122 2.88 16.80 -3.11
C ALA A 122 3.56 17.66 -4.19
N VAL A 123 3.58 17.17 -5.43
CA VAL A 123 4.15 17.90 -6.57
C VAL A 123 3.34 19.16 -6.90
N GLN A 124 2.01 19.07 -6.85
CA GLN A 124 1.13 20.22 -7.08
C GLN A 124 1.29 21.28 -5.99
N GLU A 125 1.26 20.90 -4.72
CA GLU A 125 1.38 21.80 -3.58
C GLU A 125 2.76 22.49 -3.53
N SER A 126 3.82 21.74 -3.87
CA SER A 126 5.16 22.31 -4.00
C SER A 126 5.24 23.35 -5.12
N ALA A 127 4.63 23.08 -6.28
CA ALA A 127 4.60 24.03 -7.39
C ALA A 127 3.79 25.31 -7.06
N GLU A 128 2.67 25.17 -6.35
CA GLU A 128 1.87 26.31 -5.87
C GLU A 128 2.63 27.15 -4.84
N THR A 129 3.33 26.50 -3.91
CA THR A 129 4.15 27.18 -2.91
C THR A 129 5.31 27.93 -3.54
N VAL A 130 6.00 27.33 -4.50
CA VAL A 130 7.05 27.99 -5.29
C VAL A 130 6.50 29.22 -6.02
N LYS A 131 5.35 29.10 -6.70
CA LYS A 131 4.70 30.23 -7.39
C LYS A 131 4.32 31.37 -6.45
N ARG A 132 3.85 31.05 -5.25
CA ARG A 132 3.51 32.04 -4.22
C ARG A 132 4.76 32.78 -3.74
N VAL A 133 5.82 32.05 -3.41
CA VAL A 133 7.10 32.64 -2.94
C VAL A 133 7.70 33.55 -4.01
N THR A 134 7.71 33.14 -5.29
CA THR A 134 8.20 33.99 -6.38
C THR A 134 7.36 35.25 -6.61
N LYS A 135 6.02 35.16 -6.47
CA LYS A 135 5.14 36.35 -6.55
C LYS A 135 5.40 37.34 -5.41
N THR A 136 5.54 36.86 -4.19
CA THR A 136 5.81 37.71 -3.01
C THR A 136 7.16 38.40 -3.14
N ALA A 137 8.21 37.68 -3.53
CA ALA A 137 9.54 38.26 -3.72
C ALA A 137 9.61 39.34 -4.82
N LYS A 138 8.68 39.32 -5.78
CA LYS A 138 8.57 40.33 -6.85
C LYS A 138 7.79 41.58 -6.45
N SER A 139 7.12 41.54 -5.29
CA SER A 139 6.18 42.58 -4.83
C SER A 139 6.76 43.48 -3.73
N GLU A 140 7.96 43.20 -3.23
CA GLU A 140 8.74 44.11 -2.36
C GLU A 140 9.78 44.87 -3.20
N PRO A 141 9.50 46.09 -3.69
CA PRO A 141 10.53 47.01 -4.16
C PRO A 141 11.12 47.78 -2.98
N VAL A 142 12.45 47.88 -2.94
CA VAL A 142 13.18 48.91 -2.17
C VAL A 142 13.07 50.24 -2.88
#